data_AF-A0A1I6E6Z8-F1
#
_entry.id   AF-A0A1I6E6Z8-F1
#
_cell.length_a   1.000
_cell.length_b   1.000
_cell.length_c   1.000
_cell.angle_alpha   90.00
_cell.angle_beta   90.00
_cell.angle_gamma   90.00
#
_symmetry.space_group_name_H-M   'P 1'
#
loop_
_entity.id
_entity.type
_entity.pdbx_description
1 polymer ?
#
loop_
_entity_poly.entity_id
_entity_poly.type
_entity_poly.pdbx_seq_one_letter_code
_entity_poly.pdbx_strand_id
1 'polypeptide(L)'
;MSRFVCDVCGKEIAVHEGILTWARDEETLSNFMLTHQNSPERKCQPKENNRYKDLYTLTMINGYMEFINYLVDRWESGFYLKDVESLKKVLEQLNLHMHEKLILLTEDE
;
A
#
# COMPACT_ATOMS: atom_id res chain seq x y z
N MET A 1 17.56 0.68 4.14
CA MET A 1 16.70 0.93 2.96
C MET A 1 15.61 -0.09 2.97
N SER A 2 14.45 0.29 3.50
CA SER A 2 13.28 -0.53 3.53
C SER A 2 12.89 -0.82 2.09
N ARG A 3 12.62 -2.10 1.85
CA ARG A 3 12.30 -2.62 0.53
C ARG A 3 10.83 -2.98 0.55
N PHE A 4 10.08 -2.44 -0.39
CA PHE A 4 8.75 -2.94 -0.64
C PHE A 4 8.86 -4.27 -1.38
N VAL A 5 8.12 -5.28 -0.94
CA VAL A 5 8.13 -6.61 -1.56
C VAL A 5 6.79 -6.89 -2.20
N CYS A 6 6.82 -7.36 -3.44
CA CYS A 6 5.60 -7.75 -4.14
C CYS A 6 4.99 -9.00 -3.53
N ASP A 7 3.74 -8.89 -3.10
CA ASP A 7 3.00 -9.99 -2.49
C ASP A 7 2.67 -11.11 -3.49
N VAL A 8 2.80 -10.87 -4.80
CA VAL A 8 2.53 -11.86 -5.86
C VAL A 8 3.79 -12.54 -6.36
N CYS A 9 4.85 -11.80 -6.70
CA CYS A 9 6.06 -12.38 -7.28
C CYS A 9 7.23 -12.50 -6.30
N GLY A 10 7.11 -11.96 -5.08
CA GLY A 10 8.16 -11.97 -4.05
C GLY A 10 9.37 -11.08 -4.34
N LYS A 11 9.38 -10.35 -5.47
CA LYS A 11 10.47 -9.45 -5.86
C LYS A 11 10.28 -8.07 -5.26
N GLU A 12 11.38 -7.36 -5.14
CA GLU A 12 11.40 -5.96 -4.70
C GLU A 12 10.60 -5.05 -5.67
N ILE A 13 9.96 -4.05 -5.10
CA ILE A 13 9.19 -3.01 -5.77
C ILE A 13 9.89 -1.67 -5.53
N ALA A 14 10.32 -1.00 -6.60
CA ALA A 14 10.73 0.39 -6.48
C ALA A 14 9.49 1.30 -6.29
N VAL A 15 9.64 2.37 -5.52
CA VAL A 15 8.54 3.30 -5.17
C VAL A 15 7.76 3.80 -6.39
N HIS A 16 8.43 4.02 -7.53
CA HIS A 16 7.83 4.55 -8.75
C HIS A 16 7.12 3.49 -9.62
N GLU A 17 7.34 2.19 -9.39
CA GLU A 17 6.69 1.09 -10.13
C GLU A 17 5.64 0.34 -9.31
N GLY A 18 5.51 0.68 -8.03
CA GLY A 18 4.68 0.00 -7.05
C GLY A 18 3.30 0.59 -6.91
N ILE A 19 2.34 -0.28 -6.58
CA ILE A 19 1.01 0.13 -6.14
C ILE A 19 0.61 -0.67 -4.90
N LEU A 20 -0.19 -0.03 -4.04
CA LEU A 20 -1.06 -0.73 -3.09
C LEU A 20 -2.38 -1.01 -3.79
N THR A 21 -2.88 -2.24 -3.71
CA THR A 21 -4.17 -2.63 -4.27
C THR A 21 -4.98 -3.42 -3.25
N TRP A 22 -6.31 -3.30 -3.29
CA TRP A 22 -7.21 -4.01 -2.37
C TRP A 22 -8.55 -4.30 -3.02
N ALA A 23 -9.26 -5.28 -2.48
CA ALA A 23 -10.64 -5.59 -2.84
C ALA A 23 -11.61 -4.78 -1.98
N ARG A 24 -12.62 -4.23 -2.63
CA ARG A 24 -13.75 -3.56 -2.00
C ARG A 24 -15.05 -4.08 -2.58
N ASP A 25 -15.90 -4.64 -1.75
CA ASP A 25 -17.30 -4.96 -2.09
C ASP A 25 -18.25 -3.95 -1.42
N GLU A 26 -19.52 -4.32 -1.20
CA GLU A 26 -20.55 -3.41 -0.68
C GLU A 26 -20.30 -2.99 0.78
N GLU A 27 -19.70 -3.86 1.60
CA GLU A 27 -19.55 -3.63 3.04
C GLU A 27 -18.16 -4.02 3.58
N THR A 28 -17.25 -4.48 2.72
CA THR A 28 -15.94 -4.98 3.15
C THR A 28 -14.77 -4.34 2.44
N LEU A 29 -13.68 -4.24 3.20
CA LEU A 29 -12.33 -4.04 2.67
C LEU A 29 -11.51 -5.29 2.96
N SER A 30 -10.78 -5.76 1.96
CA SER A 30 -9.97 -6.98 2.09
C SER A 30 -8.81 -7.04 1.10
N ASN A 31 -7.93 -8.02 1.28
CA ASN A 31 -6.87 -8.39 0.34
C ASN A 31 -5.94 -7.22 -0.01
N PHE A 32 -5.44 -6.50 1.00
CA PHE A 32 -4.49 -5.42 0.79
C PHE A 32 -3.14 -5.99 0.37
N MET A 33 -2.64 -5.58 -0.80
CA MET A 33 -1.41 -6.13 -1.38
C MET A 33 -0.56 -5.03 -2.00
N LEU A 34 0.74 -5.08 -1.76
CA LEU A 34 1.76 -4.34 -2.50
C LEU A 34 2.15 -5.15 -3.73
N THR A 35 1.99 -4.55 -4.91
CA THR A 35 2.22 -5.22 -6.19
C THR A 35 2.93 -4.31 -7.17
N HIS A 36 3.65 -4.91 -8.12
CA HIS A 36 4.08 -4.15 -9.31
C HIS A 36 2.86 -3.73 -10.12
N GLN A 37 2.93 -2.54 -10.71
CA GLN A 37 1.97 -2.16 -11.74
C GLN A 37 2.03 -3.14 -12.91
N ASN A 38 0.85 -3.52 -13.44
CA ASN A 38 0.80 -4.43 -14.58
C ASN A 38 1.54 -3.83 -15.79
N SER A 39 2.36 -4.66 -16.43
CA SER A 39 3.06 -4.36 -17.67
C SER A 39 2.98 -5.57 -18.61
N PRO A 40 3.41 -5.45 -19.89
CA PRO A 40 3.47 -6.59 -20.80
C PRO A 40 4.29 -7.78 -20.24
N GLU A 41 5.27 -7.50 -19.38
CA GLU A 41 6.20 -8.49 -18.82
C GLU A 41 5.83 -8.95 -17.41
N ARG A 42 4.96 -8.22 -16.69
CA ARG A 42 4.59 -8.51 -15.30
C ARG A 42 3.08 -8.36 -15.08
N LYS A 43 2.46 -9.42 -14.58
CA LYS A 43 1.04 -9.43 -14.17
C LYS A 43 0.94 -9.74 -12.69
N CYS A 44 1.15 -8.72 -11.86
CA CYS A 44 1.17 -8.85 -10.40
C CYS A 44 -0.09 -8.31 -9.71
N GLN A 45 -1.03 -7.72 -10.44
CA GLN A 45 -2.27 -7.22 -9.83
C GLN A 45 -3.33 -8.33 -9.79
N PRO A 46 -3.83 -8.69 -8.60
CA PRO A 46 -4.92 -9.66 -8.45
C PRO A 46 -6.20 -9.15 -9.13
N LYS A 47 -6.98 -10.05 -9.73
CA LYS A 47 -8.20 -9.68 -10.49
C LYS A 47 -9.35 -9.25 -9.57
N GLU A 48 -9.36 -9.80 -8.37
CA GLU A 48 -10.32 -9.55 -7.30
C GLU A 48 -10.14 -8.17 -6.66
N ASN A 49 -8.95 -7.57 -6.79
CA ASN A 49 -8.68 -6.25 -6.27
C ASN A 49 -9.12 -5.19 -7.28
N ASN A 50 -10.06 -4.35 -6.87
CA ASN A 50 -10.71 -3.36 -7.72
C ASN A 50 -10.38 -1.91 -7.33
N ARG A 51 -9.48 -1.73 -6.36
CA ARG A 51 -8.99 -0.43 -5.91
C ARG A 51 -7.47 -0.45 -5.84
N TYR A 52 -6.87 0.71 -6.07
CA TYR A 52 -5.44 0.88 -5.95
C TYR A 52 -5.05 2.33 -5.62
N LYS A 53 -3.82 2.50 -5.12
CA LYS A 53 -3.15 3.79 -4.96
C LYS A 53 -1.66 3.61 -5.23
N ASP A 54 -1.05 4.57 -5.93
CA ASP A 54 0.36 4.50 -6.29
C ASP A 54 1.25 4.61 -5.06
N LEU A 55 2.31 3.79 -5.03
CA LEU A 55 3.23 3.74 -3.90
C LEU A 55 4.03 5.03 -3.76
N TYR A 56 4.37 5.67 -4.89
CA TYR A 56 4.92 7.03 -4.91
C TYR A 56 4.07 8.01 -4.11
N THR A 57 2.75 8.00 -4.31
CA THR A 57 1.83 8.86 -3.57
C THR A 57 1.75 8.45 -2.10
N LEU A 58 1.68 7.15 -1.81
CA LEU A 58 1.59 6.64 -0.44
C LEU A 58 2.83 6.90 0.42
N THR A 59 4.01 7.06 -0.19
CA THR A 59 5.25 7.39 0.52
C THR A 59 5.41 8.90 0.80
N MET A 60 4.48 9.72 0.30
CA MET A 60 4.37 11.14 0.66
C MET A 60 3.36 11.32 1.79
N ILE A 61 3.67 12.21 2.74
CA ILE A 61 2.84 12.40 3.95
C ILE A 61 1.37 12.72 3.63
N ASN A 62 1.12 13.57 2.62
CA ASN A 62 -0.24 13.92 2.20
C ASN A 62 -0.97 12.70 1.62
N GLY A 63 -0.30 11.93 0.77
CA GLY A 63 -0.89 10.76 0.13
C GLY A 63 -1.15 9.61 1.12
N TYR A 64 -0.29 9.47 2.13
CA TYR A 64 -0.51 8.58 3.27
C TYR A 64 -1.73 9.03 4.10
N MET A 65 -1.80 10.30 4.50
CA MET A 65 -2.94 10.83 5.27
C MET A 65 -4.27 10.70 4.53
N GLU A 66 -4.30 10.96 3.22
CA GLU A 66 -5.48 10.70 2.40
C GLU A 66 -5.90 9.23 2.41
N PHE A 67 -4.94 8.30 2.43
CA PHE A 67 -5.25 6.87 2.50
C PHE A 67 -5.81 6.49 3.88
N ILE A 68 -5.27 7.05 4.97
CA ILE A 68 -5.83 6.86 6.31
C ILE A 68 -7.25 7.43 6.39
N ASN A 69 -7.47 8.65 5.89
CA ASN A 69 -8.81 9.25 5.84
C ASN A 69 -9.77 8.38 5.04
N TYR A 70 -9.35 7.85 3.89
CA TYR A 70 -10.16 6.90 3.13
C TYR A 70 -10.59 5.69 3.99
N LEU A 71 -9.67 5.10 4.76
CA LEU A 71 -9.98 3.97 5.64
C LEU A 71 -10.96 4.36 6.76
N VAL A 72 -10.75 5.52 7.39
CA VAL A 72 -11.63 6.06 8.44
C VAL A 72 -13.04 6.32 7.89
N ASP A 73 -13.16 6.97 6.74
CA ASP A 73 -14.45 7.26 6.10
C ASP A 73 -15.21 5.96 5.77
N ARG A 74 -14.49 4.92 5.31
CA ARG A 74 -15.11 3.61 5.06
C ARG A 74 -15.60 2.98 6.36
N TRP A 75 -14.80 3.05 7.41
CA TRP A 75 -15.18 2.52 8.71
C TRP A 75 -16.41 3.26 9.29
N GLU A 76 -16.45 4.59 9.20
CA GLU A 76 -17.62 5.40 9.57
C GLU A 76 -18.88 4.99 8.77
N SER A 77 -18.69 4.65 7.48
CA SER A 77 -19.76 4.18 6.60
C SER A 77 -20.20 2.72 6.89
N GLY A 78 -19.69 2.08 7.94
CA GLY A 78 -20.07 0.72 8.34
C GLY A 78 -19.27 -0.39 7.65
N PHE A 79 -18.22 -0.08 6.89
CA PHE A 79 -17.39 -1.12 6.30
C PHE A 79 -16.61 -1.88 7.38
N TYR A 80 -16.50 -3.19 7.23
CA TYR A 80 -15.62 -4.01 8.07
C TYR A 80 -14.38 -4.50 7.32
N LEU A 81 -13.28 -4.60 8.06
CA LEU A 81 -12.01 -5.10 7.55
C LEU A 81 -11.98 -6.63 7.70
N LYS A 82 -12.10 -7.35 6.59
CA LYS A 82 -12.16 -8.83 6.60
C LYS A 82 -10.79 -9.47 6.80
N ASP A 83 -9.73 -8.79 6.36
CA ASP A 83 -8.34 -9.25 6.44
C ASP A 83 -7.46 -8.15 7.01
N VAL A 84 -7.47 -8.05 8.35
CA VAL A 84 -6.71 -7.05 9.11
C VAL A 84 -5.20 -7.22 8.92
N GLU A 85 -4.73 -8.47 8.81
CA GLU A 85 -3.30 -8.76 8.74
C GLU A 85 -2.70 -8.30 7.41
N SER A 86 -3.44 -8.41 6.31
CA SER A 86 -3.00 -7.83 5.02
C SER A 86 -2.78 -6.33 5.10
N LEU A 87 -3.69 -5.58 5.73
CA LEU A 87 -3.56 -4.13 5.89
C LEU A 87 -2.40 -3.78 6.82
N LYS A 88 -2.26 -4.46 7.96
CA LYS A 88 -1.15 -4.23 8.90
C LYS A 88 0.20 -4.40 8.22
N LYS A 89 0.38 -5.49 7.46
CA LYS A 89 1.63 -5.77 6.72
C LYS A 89 2.01 -4.64 5.77
N VAL A 90 1.03 -4.08 5.06
CA VAL A 90 1.25 -2.94 4.16
C VAL A 90 1.63 -1.70 4.95
N LEU A 91 0.90 -1.38 6.01
CA LEU A 91 1.17 -0.21 6.86
C LEU A 91 2.54 -0.28 7.52
N GLU A 92 2.98 -1.45 7.97
CA GLU A 92 4.32 -1.68 8.52
C GLU A 92 5.41 -1.36 7.50
N GLN A 93 5.30 -1.87 6.27
CA GLN A 93 6.27 -1.56 5.21
C GLN A 93 6.31 -0.07 4.86
N LEU A 94 5.13 0.58 4.75
CA LEU A 94 5.03 2.01 4.51
C LEU A 94 5.68 2.82 5.63
N ASN A 95 5.39 2.49 6.88
CA ASN A 95 5.93 3.18 8.04
C ASN A 95 7.45 3.03 8.14
N LEU A 96 7.98 1.82 7.93
CA LEU A 96 9.42 1.59 7.91
C LEU A 96 10.10 2.44 6.84
N HIS A 97 9.52 2.52 5.63
CA HIS A 97 10.03 3.37 4.56
C HIS A 97 10.06 4.86 4.90
N MET A 98 8.96 5.37 5.44
CA MET A 98 8.89 6.78 5.81
C MET A 98 9.86 7.12 6.95
N HIS A 99 10.02 6.25 7.95
CA HIS A 99 10.95 6.47 9.06
C HIS A 99 12.41 6.45 8.61
N GLU A 100 12.82 5.49 7.77
CA GLU A 100 14.19 5.47 7.26
C GLU A 100 14.51 6.71 6.42
N LYS A 101 13.55 7.20 5.63
CA LYS A 101 13.72 8.44 4.86
C LYS A 101 13.95 9.65 5.78
N LEU A 102 13.26 9.71 6.92
CA LEU A 102 13.47 10.76 7.92
C LEU A 102 14.87 10.69 8.53
N ILE A 103 15.35 9.49 8.88
CA ILE A 103 16.69 9.30 9.44
C ILE A 103 17.77 9.80 8.46
N LEU A 104 17.67 9.42 7.18
CA LEU A 104 18.63 9.88 6.16
C LEU A 104 18.64 11.40 6.01
N LEU A 105 17.48 12.05 6.05
CA LEU A 105 17.39 13.51 5.99
C LEU A 105 18.02 14.20 7.21
N THR A 106 18.06 13.53 8.37
CA THR A 106 18.70 14.04 9.60
C THR A 106 20.18 13.70 9.73
N GLU A 107 20.68 12.70 9.00
CA GLU A 107 22.11 12.34 8.98
C GLU A 107 22.92 13.15 7.97
N ASP A 108 22.25 13.75 6.98
CA ASP A 108 22.83 14.65 5.97
C ASP A 108 22.90 16.14 6.42
N GLU A 109 22.55 16.45 7.69
CA GLU A 109 22.71 17.75 8.36
C GLU A 109 23.89 17.76 9.35
#